data_AF-A0AA88YUU5-F1
#
_entry.id   AF-A0AA88YUU5-F1
#
_cell.length_a   1.000
_cell.length_b   1.000
_cell.length_c   1.000
_cell.angle_alpha   90.00
_cell.angle_beta   90.00
_cell.angle_gamma   90.00
#
_symmetry.space_group_name_H-M   'P 1'
#
loop_
_entity.id
_entity.type
_entity.pdbx_description
1 polymer ?
#
loop_
_entity_poly.entity_id
_entity_poly.type
_entity_poly.pdbx_seq_one_letter_code
_entity_poly.pdbx_strand_id
1 'polypeptide(L)'
;MVSKRFNKTNNKNVSDFDHTLPAKYIMYYDANNLYGGVMRMPLPVGMFRWLSKEELSNFSLNSVRADSDIGYTLEVDLDYPDELHDNHNCFPLAPHHKEVLKEELSPYNADLLTKINGEKKNSPRIQNLIPTLENKKNYVVHYRTLQLYLALSLKCTKIHKILEYKLEPWLRKYIDFNSEKKKKCQIKI
;
A
#
# COMPACT_ATOMS: atom_id res chain seq x y z
N MET A 1 13.30 -12.24 -3.85
CA MET A 1 12.09 -12.32 -4.73
C MET A 1 11.01 -13.15 -4.02
N VAL A 2 10.06 -12.49 -3.35
CA VAL A 2 9.05 -13.12 -2.46
C VAL A 2 7.96 -13.86 -3.22
N SER A 3 7.77 -13.60 -4.53
CA SER A 3 6.79 -14.29 -5.36
C SER A 3 7.43 -14.76 -6.66
N LYS A 4 7.55 -16.08 -6.83
CA LYS A 4 7.63 -16.67 -8.17
C LYS A 4 6.21 -16.67 -8.74
N ARG A 5 6.03 -16.15 -9.97
CA ARG A 5 4.72 -16.05 -10.64
C ARG A 5 3.96 -17.38 -10.71
N PHE A 6 4.67 -18.50 -10.64
CA PHE A 6 4.10 -19.83 -10.46
C PHE A 6 4.74 -20.51 -9.26
N ASN A 7 3.90 -21.05 -8.37
CA ASN A 7 4.35 -21.74 -7.19
C ASN A 7 3.51 -22.99 -6.96
N LYS A 8 4.14 -24.17 -7.04
CA LYS A 8 3.50 -25.47 -6.81
C LYS A 8 3.92 -26.01 -5.44
N THR A 9 2.95 -26.55 -4.70
CA THR A 9 3.16 -27.22 -3.42
C THR A 9 3.77 -28.61 -3.63
N ASN A 10 4.55 -29.10 -2.67
CA ASN A 10 5.06 -30.47 -2.64
C ASN A 10 4.92 -31.01 -1.22
N ASN A 11 3.76 -31.56 -0.88
CA ASN A 11 3.53 -32.11 0.45
C ASN A 11 2.67 -33.38 0.40
N LYS A 12 2.71 -34.18 1.48
CA LYS A 12 2.06 -35.49 1.57
C LYS A 12 0.54 -35.49 1.37
N ASN A 13 -0.10 -34.31 1.41
CA ASN A 13 -1.55 -34.18 1.27
C ASN A 13 -1.98 -33.95 -0.18
N VAL A 14 -1.05 -33.80 -1.14
CA VAL A 14 -1.37 -33.69 -2.57
C VAL A 14 -1.07 -35.00 -3.30
N SER A 15 -1.87 -35.31 -4.32
CA SER A 15 -1.83 -36.59 -5.04
C SER A 15 -0.55 -36.82 -5.85
N ASP A 16 0.15 -35.75 -6.21
CA ASP A 16 1.37 -35.74 -7.01
C ASP A 16 2.64 -35.45 -6.18
N PHE A 17 2.64 -35.89 -4.92
CA PHE A 17 3.77 -35.72 -3.99
C PHE A 17 5.02 -36.47 -4.46
N ASP A 18 6.14 -35.75 -4.55
CA ASP A 18 7.44 -36.30 -4.90
C ASP A 18 8.34 -36.36 -3.66
N HIS A 19 8.66 -37.59 -3.22
CA HIS A 19 9.53 -37.87 -2.08
C HIS A 19 10.99 -37.47 -2.30
N THR A 20 11.43 -37.28 -3.55
CA THR A 20 12.79 -36.87 -3.89
C THR A 20 13.00 -35.37 -3.74
N LEU A 21 11.92 -34.60 -3.73
CA LEU A 21 11.94 -33.15 -3.60
C LEU A 21 11.66 -32.71 -2.15
N PRO A 22 12.21 -31.57 -1.70
CA PRO A 22 11.93 -31.04 -0.37
C PRO A 22 10.44 -30.73 -0.20
N ALA A 23 9.95 -30.95 1.03
CA ALA A 23 8.58 -30.63 1.38
C ALA A 23 8.35 -29.11 1.29
N LYS A 24 7.23 -28.73 0.67
CA LYS A 24 6.88 -27.35 0.37
C LYS A 24 5.40 -27.13 0.56
N TYR A 25 5.07 -26.11 1.33
CA TYR A 25 3.71 -25.75 1.70
C TYR A 25 3.40 -24.34 1.24
N ILE A 26 2.15 -24.10 0.84
CA ILE A 26 1.64 -22.77 0.55
C ILE A 26 0.72 -22.39 1.71
N MET A 27 1.01 -21.27 2.36
CA MET A 27 0.19 -20.74 3.44
C MET A 27 -0.76 -19.68 2.89
N TYR A 28 -2.03 -19.74 3.32
CA TYR A 28 -3.03 -18.72 3.02
C TYR A 28 -3.29 -17.88 4.27
N TYR A 29 -3.11 -16.57 4.15
CA TYR A 29 -3.41 -15.60 5.19
C TYR A 29 -4.54 -14.70 4.71
N ASP A 30 -5.56 -14.56 5.54
CA ASP A 30 -6.67 -13.63 5.32
C ASP A 30 -6.93 -12.81 6.59
N ALA A 31 -7.12 -11.51 6.40
CA ALA A 31 -7.38 -10.58 7.49
C ALA A 31 -8.89 -10.48 7.74
N ASN A 32 -9.36 -11.17 8.78
CA ASN A 32 -10.75 -11.10 9.21
C ASN A 32 -11.19 -9.65 9.48
N ASN A 33 -12.19 -9.16 8.73
CA ASN A 33 -12.75 -7.82 8.89
C ASN A 33 -11.71 -6.69 8.77
N LEU A 34 -10.88 -6.72 7.72
CA LEU A 34 -9.80 -5.75 7.50
C LEU A 34 -10.25 -4.28 7.65
N TYR A 35 -11.30 -3.87 6.93
CA TYR A 35 -11.80 -2.49 7.01
C TYR A 35 -12.31 -2.14 8.40
N GLY A 36 -13.05 -3.04 9.06
CA GLY A 36 -13.46 -2.84 10.45
C GLY A 36 -12.26 -2.68 11.38
N GLY A 37 -11.20 -3.46 11.17
CA GLY A 37 -9.92 -3.31 11.87
C GLY A 37 -9.35 -1.89 11.75
N VAL A 38 -9.29 -1.35 10.53
CA VAL A 38 -8.81 0.03 10.27
C VAL A 38 -9.76 1.08 10.86
N MET A 39 -11.08 0.88 10.73
CA MET A 39 -12.10 1.81 11.24
C MET A 39 -12.13 1.93 12.77
N ARG A 40 -11.50 0.99 13.49
CA ARG A 40 -11.33 1.09 14.96
C ARG A 40 -10.18 2.01 15.36
N MET A 41 -9.27 2.31 14.44
CA MET A 41 -8.14 3.20 14.68
C MET A 41 -8.62 4.66 14.73
N PRO A 42 -7.83 5.59 15.30
CA PRO A 42 -8.13 7.01 15.24
C PRO A 42 -8.23 7.50 13.79
N LEU A 43 -9.33 8.17 13.44
CA LEU A 43 -9.62 8.72 12.12
C LEU A 43 -9.76 10.24 12.19
N PRO A 44 -9.49 10.98 11.09
CA PRO A 44 -9.66 12.43 11.07
C PRO A 44 -11.10 12.84 11.37
N VAL A 45 -11.30 13.74 12.33
CA VAL A 45 -12.63 14.23 12.72
C VAL A 45 -12.84 15.73 12.49
N GLY A 46 -11.77 16.52 12.38
CA GLY A 46 -11.88 17.96 12.19
C GLY A 46 -10.60 18.72 12.49
N MET A 47 -10.74 20.04 12.64
CA MET A 47 -9.63 20.97 12.92
C MET A 47 -8.54 20.95 11.84
N PHE A 48 -8.96 20.87 10.57
CA PHE A 48 -8.04 20.86 9.43
C PHE A 48 -7.33 22.20 9.29
N ARG A 49 -6.00 22.16 9.29
CA ARG A 49 -5.14 23.34 9.26
C ARG A 49 -3.87 23.06 8.47
N TRP A 50 -3.48 23.99 7.60
CA TRP A 50 -2.14 23.96 7.01
C TRP A 50 -1.12 24.50 8.01
N LEU A 51 0.01 23.82 8.16
CA LEU A 51 1.13 24.35 8.95
C LEU A 51 1.75 25.58 8.26
N SER A 52 2.17 26.56 9.07
CA SER A 52 2.94 27.71 8.61
C SER A 52 4.35 27.30 8.16
N LYS A 53 5.08 28.20 7.48
CA LYS A 53 6.46 27.93 7.05
C LYS A 53 7.41 27.66 8.23
N GLU A 54 7.21 28.37 9.35
CA GLU A 54 8.01 28.22 10.57
C GLU A 54 7.74 26.88 11.26
N GLU A 55 6.47 26.47 11.32
CA GLU A 55 6.09 25.15 11.85
C GLU A 55 6.60 24.02 10.95
N LEU A 56 6.51 24.20 9.63
CA LEU A 56 7.03 23.23 8.66
C LEU A 56 8.55 23.03 8.81
N SER A 57 9.32 24.11 9.01
CA SER A 57 10.78 24.01 9.19
C SER A 57 11.19 23.29 10.48
N ASN A 58 10.35 23.36 11.51
CA ASN A 58 10.59 22.71 12.80
C ASN A 58 9.91 21.33 12.92
N PHE A 59 9.19 20.89 11.88
CA PHE A 59 8.45 19.64 11.92
C PHE A 59 9.38 18.43 11.88
N SER A 60 9.23 17.53 12.84
CA SER A 60 9.92 16.24 12.87
C SER A 60 8.91 15.09 12.81
N LEU A 61 8.96 14.31 11.73
CA LEU A 61 8.05 13.18 11.55
C LEU A 61 8.26 12.07 12.60
N ASN A 62 9.51 11.90 13.07
CA ASN A 62 9.88 10.84 14.02
C ASN A 62 9.39 11.13 15.44
N SER A 63 9.10 12.39 15.78
CA SER A 63 8.54 12.73 17.10
C SER A 63 7.03 12.52 17.18
N VAL A 64 6.34 12.33 16.04
CA VAL A 64 4.89 12.10 16.03
C VAL A 64 4.60 10.67 16.48
N ARG A 65 4.02 10.55 17.68
CA ARG A 65 3.64 9.26 18.25
C ARG A 65 2.45 8.66 17.51
N ALA A 66 2.41 7.32 17.45
CA ALA A 66 1.30 6.60 16.84
C ALA A 66 -0.02 6.76 17.62
N ASP A 67 0.01 7.04 18.92
CA ASP A 67 -1.17 7.25 19.78
C ASP A 67 -1.62 8.71 19.89
N SER A 68 -1.02 9.61 19.11
CA SER A 68 -1.38 11.04 19.05
C SER A 68 -2.84 11.24 18.64
N ASP A 69 -3.49 12.21 19.28
CA ASP A 69 -4.80 12.77 18.91
C ASP A 69 -4.71 13.78 17.76
N ILE A 70 -3.50 14.08 17.30
CA ILE A 70 -3.21 14.89 16.12
C ILE A 70 -2.59 14.01 15.03
N GLY A 71 -3.10 14.14 13.81
CA GLY A 71 -2.62 13.48 12.61
C GLY A 71 -2.15 14.48 11.55
N TYR A 72 -1.33 13.98 10.64
CA TYR A 72 -0.76 14.77 9.55
C TYR A 72 -0.88 14.05 8.21
N THR A 73 -1.23 14.80 7.18
CA THR A 73 -1.08 14.39 5.78
C THR A 73 -0.04 15.29 5.14
N LEU A 74 0.99 14.70 4.54
CA LEU A 74 2.15 15.41 4.01
C LEU A 74 2.19 15.30 2.49
N GLU A 75 2.55 16.39 1.82
CA GLU A 75 2.92 16.41 0.42
C GLU A 75 4.45 16.40 0.34
N VAL A 76 5.04 15.32 -0.19
CA VAL A 76 6.48 15.05 -0.11
C VAL A 76 7.11 14.59 -1.43
N ASP A 77 8.41 14.78 -1.57
CA ASP A 77 9.22 14.15 -2.60
C ASP A 77 9.93 12.92 -2.02
N LEU A 78 9.75 11.77 -2.66
CA LEU A 78 10.35 10.49 -2.27
C LEU A 78 11.35 10.06 -3.34
N ASP A 79 12.58 9.83 -2.92
CA ASP A 79 13.62 9.20 -3.72
C ASP A 79 13.62 7.69 -3.43
N TYR A 80 13.72 6.90 -4.49
CA TYR A 80 13.68 5.44 -4.49
C TYR A 80 15.05 4.92 -4.92
N PRO A 81 15.95 4.63 -3.96
CA PRO A 81 17.29 4.16 -4.27
C PRO A 81 17.30 2.84 -5.04
N ASP A 82 18.17 2.72 -6.05
CA ASP A 82 18.31 1.52 -6.88
C ASP A 82 18.63 0.27 -6.05
N GLU A 83 19.36 0.43 -4.94
CA GLU A 83 19.70 -0.64 -3.98
C GLU A 83 18.45 -1.32 -3.36
N LEU A 84 17.29 -0.66 -3.38
CA LEU A 84 16.04 -1.21 -2.87
C LEU A 84 15.24 -1.98 -3.93
N HIS A 85 15.59 -1.85 -5.21
CA HIS A 85 14.77 -2.39 -6.31
C HIS A 85 14.60 -3.90 -6.22
N ASP A 86 15.68 -4.65 -5.94
CA ASP A 86 15.62 -6.10 -5.82
C ASP A 86 14.77 -6.57 -4.63
N ASN A 87 14.85 -5.85 -3.51
CA ASN A 87 14.10 -6.18 -2.30
C ASN A 87 12.61 -5.84 -2.44
N HIS A 88 12.31 -4.69 -3.05
CA HIS A 88 10.95 -4.17 -3.16
C HIS A 88 10.25 -4.52 -4.48
N ASN A 89 10.89 -5.26 -5.39
CA ASN A 89 10.32 -5.66 -6.68
C ASN A 89 8.92 -6.29 -6.56
N CYS A 90 8.68 -7.06 -5.49
CA CYS A 90 7.38 -7.70 -5.28
C CYS A 90 6.31 -6.74 -4.74
N PHE A 91 6.71 -5.74 -3.94
CA PHE A 91 5.80 -4.81 -3.29
C PHE A 91 6.39 -3.40 -3.28
N PRO A 92 6.42 -2.71 -4.45
CA PRO A 92 6.90 -1.33 -4.50
C PRO A 92 6.08 -0.43 -3.58
N LEU A 93 6.78 0.41 -2.81
CA LEU A 93 6.19 1.41 -1.92
C LEU A 93 5.64 2.61 -2.70
N ALA A 94 4.77 3.38 -2.06
CA ALA A 94 4.20 4.62 -2.59
C ALA A 94 3.58 4.47 -4.00
N PRO A 95 2.56 3.60 -4.19
CA PRO A 95 1.86 3.52 -5.47
C PRO A 95 1.23 4.88 -5.79
N HIS A 96 1.25 5.27 -7.07
CA HIS A 96 0.70 6.54 -7.52
C HIS A 96 -0.12 6.37 -8.80
N HIS A 97 -1.02 7.32 -9.07
CA HIS A 97 -1.79 7.33 -10.29
C HIS A 97 -0.90 7.70 -11.47
N LYS A 98 -0.72 6.78 -12.42
CA LYS A 98 0.12 6.95 -13.60
C LYS A 98 -0.59 6.42 -14.84
N GLU A 99 -0.41 7.12 -15.95
CA GLU A 99 -0.72 6.62 -17.28
C GLU A 99 0.47 5.81 -17.80
N VAL A 100 0.24 4.57 -18.24
CA VAL A 100 1.29 3.74 -18.82
C VAL A 100 1.47 4.12 -20.27
N LEU A 101 2.68 4.57 -20.62
CA LEU A 101 3.01 4.90 -21.99
C LEU A 101 3.32 3.63 -22.79
N LYS A 102 3.17 3.68 -24.12
CA LYS A 102 3.38 2.51 -24.99
C LYS A 102 4.82 2.02 -24.93
N GLU A 103 5.75 2.94 -24.70
CA GLU A 103 7.19 2.72 -24.59
C GLU A 103 7.57 1.97 -23.30
N GLU A 104 6.70 2.00 -22.29
CA GLU A 104 6.88 1.31 -21.01
C GLU A 104 6.34 -0.13 -21.02
N LEU A 105 5.68 -0.53 -22.11
CA LEU A 105 5.16 -1.87 -22.24
C LEU A 105 6.29 -2.87 -22.47
N SER A 106 6.22 -4.02 -21.77
CA SER A 106 7.08 -5.14 -22.09
C SER A 106 6.82 -5.62 -23.53
N PRO A 107 7.82 -6.24 -24.21
CA PRO A 107 7.63 -6.76 -25.57
C PRO A 107 6.42 -7.70 -25.69
N TYR A 108 6.18 -8.52 -24.66
CA TYR A 108 5.02 -9.39 -24.57
C TYR A 108 3.70 -8.61 -24.48
N ASN A 109 3.63 -7.59 -23.61
CA ASN A 109 2.42 -6.77 -23.47
C ASN A 109 2.15 -5.93 -24.73
N ALA A 110 3.20 -5.44 -25.40
CA ALA A 110 3.08 -4.72 -26.66
C ALA A 110 2.50 -5.63 -27.77
N ASP A 111 2.98 -6.88 -27.89
CA ASP A 111 2.42 -7.88 -28.81
C ASP A 111 0.99 -8.30 -28.42
N LEU A 112 0.69 -8.42 -27.13
CA LEU A 112 -0.67 -8.71 -26.67
C LEU A 112 -1.64 -7.57 -27.04
N LEU A 113 -1.18 -6.32 -26.88
CA LEU A 113 -1.98 -5.14 -27.20
C LEU A 113 -2.32 -5.07 -28.70
N THR A 114 -1.37 -5.38 -29.58
CA THR A 114 -1.62 -5.43 -31.04
C THR A 114 -2.60 -6.55 -31.40
N LYS A 115 -2.52 -7.70 -30.73
CA LYS A 115 -3.45 -8.83 -30.95
C LYS A 115 -4.87 -8.56 -30.46
N ILE A 116 -5.03 -7.88 -29.32
CA ILE A 116 -6.35 -7.63 -28.71
C ILE A 116 -7.10 -6.50 -29.42
N ASN A 117 -6.43 -5.37 -29.71
CA ASN A 117 -7.09 -4.16 -30.22
C ASN A 117 -7.01 -4.02 -31.75
N GLY A 118 -6.31 -4.91 -32.46
CA GLY A 118 -5.91 -4.67 -33.85
C GLY A 118 -5.05 -3.41 -33.98
N GLU A 119 -4.92 -2.86 -35.19
CA GLU A 119 -4.21 -1.59 -35.44
C GLU A 119 -4.92 -0.33 -34.87
N LYS A 120 -5.95 -0.47 -34.03
CA LYS A 120 -6.63 0.70 -33.44
C LYS A 120 -5.69 1.41 -32.45
N LYS A 121 -5.15 2.53 -32.93
CA LYS A 121 -4.05 3.32 -32.35
C LYS A 121 -4.30 3.93 -30.96
N ASN A 122 -5.55 3.99 -30.48
CA ASN A 122 -5.86 4.75 -29.27
C ASN A 122 -6.42 3.82 -28.19
N SER A 123 -5.53 3.32 -27.33
CA SER A 123 -5.96 2.84 -26.02
C SER A 123 -6.44 4.04 -25.21
N PRO A 124 -7.55 3.95 -24.45
CA PRO A 124 -8.00 5.03 -23.60
C PRO A 124 -6.88 5.35 -22.60
N ARG A 125 -6.53 6.64 -22.49
CA ARG A 125 -5.54 7.15 -21.54
C ARG A 125 -6.14 7.10 -20.14
N ILE A 126 -6.03 5.93 -19.50
CA ILE A 126 -6.57 5.69 -18.16
C ILE A 126 -5.42 5.78 -17.17
N GLN A 127 -5.61 6.63 -16.15
CA GLN A 127 -4.70 6.67 -15.01
C GLN A 127 -5.07 5.57 -14.03
N ASN A 128 -4.17 4.60 -13.87
CA ASN A 128 -4.33 3.53 -12.89
C ASN A 128 -3.42 3.78 -11.70
N LEU A 129 -3.78 3.22 -10.55
CA LEU A 129 -2.89 3.20 -9.39
C LEU A 129 -1.82 2.13 -9.62
N ILE A 130 -0.57 2.55 -9.83
CA ILE A 130 0.52 1.64 -10.22
C ILE A 130 1.62 1.65 -9.15
N PRO A 131 2.03 0.47 -8.66
CA PRO A 131 3.23 0.35 -7.85
C PRO A 131 4.45 0.43 -8.77
N THR A 132 5.21 1.52 -8.68
CA THR A 132 6.48 1.70 -9.42
C THR A 132 7.64 1.93 -8.47
N LEU A 133 8.83 1.51 -8.87
CA LEU A 133 10.09 1.77 -8.16
C LEU A 133 10.69 3.14 -8.48
N GLU A 134 9.93 4.03 -9.12
CA GLU A 134 10.41 5.35 -9.54
C GLU A 134 10.42 6.35 -8.37
N ASN A 135 11.13 7.45 -8.56
CA ASN A 135 11.01 8.61 -7.68
C ASN A 135 9.60 9.19 -7.73
N LYS A 136 9.12 9.68 -6.58
CA LYS A 136 7.79 10.31 -6.45
C LYS A 136 7.97 11.79 -6.15
N LYS A 137 7.20 12.63 -6.83
CA LYS A 137 7.18 14.08 -6.63
C LYS A 137 5.78 14.52 -6.19
N ASN A 138 5.72 15.44 -5.23
CA ASN A 138 4.47 15.95 -4.67
C ASN A 138 3.50 14.83 -4.21
N TYR A 139 4.06 13.75 -3.65
CA TYR A 139 3.30 12.59 -3.21
C TYR A 139 2.55 12.90 -1.91
N VAL A 140 1.23 12.70 -1.92
CA VAL A 140 0.38 12.95 -0.75
C VAL A 140 0.25 11.66 0.06
N VAL A 141 0.68 11.71 1.33
CA VAL A 141 0.76 10.52 2.18
C VAL A 141 0.41 10.83 3.64
N HIS A 142 -0.25 9.87 4.30
CA HIS A 142 -0.51 9.92 5.73
C HIS A 142 0.79 9.70 6.54
N TYR A 143 0.97 10.43 7.64
CA TYR A 143 2.21 10.42 8.41
C TYR A 143 2.71 9.03 8.82
N ARG A 144 1.81 8.13 9.28
CA ARG A 144 2.19 6.76 9.65
C ARG A 144 2.70 5.93 8.47
N THR A 145 2.12 6.16 7.29
CA THR A 145 2.55 5.48 6.06
C THR A 145 3.92 6.00 5.63
N LEU A 146 4.16 7.30 5.77
CA LEU A 146 5.47 7.87 5.51
C LEU A 146 6.52 7.36 6.51
N GLN A 147 6.20 7.26 7.81
CA GLN A 147 7.07 6.64 8.81
C GLN A 147 7.44 5.20 8.43
N LEU A 148 6.47 4.41 7.95
CA LEU A 148 6.74 3.06 7.42
C LEU A 148 7.68 3.11 6.22
N TYR A 149 7.47 4.02 5.27
CA TYR A 149 8.32 4.14 4.09
C TYR A 149 9.76 4.49 4.45
N LEU A 150 9.96 5.42 5.38
CA LEU A 150 11.29 5.75 5.90
C LEU A 150 11.93 4.57 6.63
N ALA A 151 11.16 3.80 7.42
CA ALA A 151 11.64 2.59 8.07
C ALA A 151 12.05 1.50 7.06
N LEU A 152 11.40 1.47 5.89
CA LEU A 152 11.76 0.62 4.75
C LEU A 152 12.83 1.27 3.85
N SER A 153 13.60 2.23 4.37
CA SER A 153 14.73 2.88 3.69
C SER A 153 14.39 3.77 2.50
N LEU A 154 13.11 4.08 2.26
CA LEU A 154 12.73 5.09 1.27
C LEU A 154 13.17 6.48 1.76
N LYS A 155 13.71 7.32 0.86
CA LYS A 155 14.28 8.60 1.25
C LYS A 155 13.30 9.74 1.00
N CYS A 156 12.85 10.42 2.04
CA CYS A 156 12.09 11.66 1.89
C CYS A 156 13.06 12.83 1.68
N THR A 157 13.04 13.43 0.49
CA THR A 157 13.98 14.50 0.11
C THR A 157 13.44 15.88 0.43
N LYS A 158 12.12 16.08 0.34
CA LYS A 158 11.48 17.37 0.59
C LYS A 158 10.05 17.18 1.11
N ILE A 159 9.66 18.01 2.07
CA ILE A 159 8.28 18.18 2.49
C ILE A 159 7.81 19.54 1.99
N HIS A 160 6.76 19.55 1.16
CA HIS A 160 6.23 20.79 0.57
C HIS A 160 5.18 21.42 1.45
N LYS A 161 4.23 20.62 1.97
CA LYS A 161 3.11 21.07 2.80
C LYS A 161 2.69 19.98 3.76
N ILE A 162 2.13 20.40 4.89
CA ILE A 162 1.56 19.51 5.91
C ILE A 162 0.16 20.01 6.27
N LEU A 163 -0.81 19.12 6.16
CA LEU A 163 -2.16 19.29 6.67
C LEU A 163 -2.27 18.59 8.03
N GLU A 164 -2.49 19.35 9.08
CA GLU A 164 -2.75 18.89 10.44
C GLU A 164 -4.26 18.71 10.66
N TYR A 165 -4.65 17.71 11.45
CA TYR A 165 -6.04 17.48 11.86
C TYR A 165 -6.14 16.69 13.16
N LYS A 166 -7.30 16.79 13.82
CA LYS A 166 -7.64 16.00 15.00
C LYS A 166 -8.04 14.56 14.60
N LEU A 167 -7.55 13.58 15.34
CA LEU A 167 -7.82 12.16 15.21
C LEU A 167 -8.63 11.63 16.40
N GLU A 168 -9.71 10.90 16.13
CA GLU A 168 -10.47 10.20 17.18
C GLU A 168 -10.95 8.81 16.70
N PRO A 169 -10.96 7.79 17.58
CA PRO A 169 -11.46 6.45 17.24
C PRO A 169 -12.98 6.38 17.36
N TRP A 170 -13.70 7.32 16.74
CA TRP A 170 -15.14 7.52 16.93
C TRP A 170 -16.00 6.32 16.49
N LEU A 171 -15.55 5.56 15.49
CA LEU A 171 -16.22 4.34 15.01
C LEU A 171 -15.96 3.10 15.86
N ARG A 172 -14.98 3.14 16.78
CA ARG A 172 -14.51 1.94 17.48
C ARG A 172 -15.61 1.21 18.22
N LYS A 173 -16.44 1.92 19.00
CA LYS A 173 -17.54 1.33 19.77
C LYS A 173 -18.54 0.60 18.86
N TYR A 174 -18.88 1.20 17.72
CA TYR A 174 -19.79 0.61 16.74
C TYR A 174 -19.21 -0.66 16.09
N ILE A 175 -17.96 -0.60 15.65
CA ILE A 175 -17.29 -1.75 15.02
C ILE A 175 -17.07 -2.89 16.02
N ASP A 176 -16.65 -2.58 17.25
CA ASP A 176 -16.48 -3.58 18.31
C ASP A 176 -17.81 -4.28 18.60
N PHE A 177 -18.90 -3.52 18.75
CA PHE A 177 -20.24 -4.09 18.95
C PHE A 177 -20.66 -5.05 17.83
N ASN A 178 -20.54 -4.63 16.56
CA ASN A 178 -20.93 -5.46 15.42
C ASN A 178 -20.03 -6.70 15.27
N SER A 179 -18.74 -6.56 15.55
CA SER A 179 -17.79 -7.67 15.52
C SER A 179 -18.14 -8.72 16.58
N GLU A 180 -18.51 -8.29 17.79
CA GLU A 180 -18.96 -9.18 18.85
C GLU A 180 -20.29 -9.87 18.52
N LYS A 181 -21.24 -9.16 17.90
CA LYS A 181 -22.48 -9.77 17.42
C LYS A 181 -22.23 -10.81 16.33
N LYS A 182 -21.33 -10.52 15.39
CA LYS A 182 -20.96 -11.45 14.32
C LYS A 182 -20.34 -12.74 14.87
N LYS A 183 -19.46 -12.65 15.88
CA LYS A 183 -18.87 -13.83 16.54
C LYS A 183 -19.90 -14.76 17.17
N LYS A 184 -21.01 -14.21 17.67
CA LYS A 184 -22.09 -14.96 18.32
C LYS A 184 -23.11 -15.53 17.34
N CYS A 185 -23.06 -15.13 16.07
CA CYS A 185 -23.97 -15.64 15.05
C CYS A 185 -23.59 -17.07 14.69
N GLN A 186 -24.51 -18.01 14.86
CA GLN A 186 -24.35 -19.38 14.38
C GLN A 186 -25.10 -19.53 13.06
N ILE A 187 -24.42 -20.02 12.04
CA ILE A 187 -25.07 -20.48 10.81
C ILE A 187 -25.75 -21.80 11.19
N LYS A 188 -27.08 -21.84 11.15
CA LYS A 188 -27.80 -23.11 11.15
C LYS A 188 -27.52 -23.75 9.78
N ILE A 189 -26.64 -24.76 9.78
CA ILE A 189 -26.38 -25.63 8.64
C ILE A 189 -27.26 -26.88 8.81
#